data_AF-A0A2Z2NZB4-F1
#
_entry.id   AF-A0A2Z2NZB4-F1
#
_cell.length_a   1.000
_cell.length_b   1.000
_cell.length_c   1.000
_cell.angle_alpha   90.00
_cell.angle_beta   90.00
_cell.angle_gamma   90.00
#
_symmetry.space_group_name_H-M   'P 1'
#
loop_
_entity.id
_entity.type
_entity.pdbx_description
1 polymer ?
#
loop_
_entity_poly.entity_id
_entity_poly.type
_entity_poly.pdbx_seq_one_letter_code
_entity_poly.pdbx_strand_id
1 'polypeptide(L)' 'MITLWQAQNAATAIPFDRRGNIGLHHLALRVGSADALASLAAELEKRDDVTIEFAPEALGESGLSHMMCHIPGNIRLE' A
#
# COMPACT_ATOMS: atom_id res chain seq x y z
N MET A 1 -15.21 1.75 -7.02
CA MET A 1 -14.10 1.31 -7.89
C MET A 1 -13.08 2.42 -7.93
N ILE A 2 -11.81 2.13 -7.65
CA ILE A 2 -10.70 3.09 -7.72
C ILE A 2 -9.85 2.70 -8.93
N THR A 3 -9.54 3.66 -9.79
CA THR A 3 -8.65 3.47 -10.94
C THR A 3 -7.50 4.44 -10.82
N LEU A 4 -6.27 3.92 -10.87
CA LEU A 4 -5.05 4.71 -10.89
C LEU A 4 -4.45 4.63 -12.30
N TRP A 5 -4.03 5.77 -12.83
CA TRP A 5 -3.42 5.85 -14.16
C TRP A 5 -1.91 5.69 -14.06
N GLN A 6 -1.35 4.80 -14.86
CA GLN A 6 0.09 4.64 -15.03
C GLN A 6 0.55 5.44 -16.25
N ALA A 7 1.79 5.94 -16.21
CA ALA A 7 2.42 6.52 -17.38
C ALA A 7 2.42 5.52 -18.54
N GLN A 8 2.06 5.98 -19.74
CA GLN A 8 1.95 5.14 -20.93
C GLN A 8 3.26 4.41 -21.25
N ASN A 9 4.40 5.07 -21.07
CA ASN A 9 5.74 4.49 -21.23
C ASN A 9 6.47 4.50 -19.90
N ALA A 10 6.21 3.50 -19.06
CA ALA A 10 6.82 3.40 -17.72
C ALA A 10 8.36 3.36 -17.76
N ALA A 11 8.96 2.75 -18.79
CA ALA A 11 10.41 2.63 -18.94
C ALA A 11 11.13 3.98 -19.13
N THR A 12 10.43 4.99 -19.63
CA THR A 12 10.98 6.34 -19.85
C THR A 12 10.37 7.38 -18.91
N ALA A 13 9.46 6.97 -18.03
CA ALA A 13 8.86 7.86 -17.05
C ALA A 13 9.89 8.22 -15.98
N ILE A 14 9.91 9.48 -15.56
CA ILE A 14 10.77 9.93 -14.46
C ILE A 14 10.25 9.28 -13.16
N PRO A 15 11.07 8.54 -12.40
CA PRO A 15 10.62 7.90 -11.17
C PRO A 15 10.18 8.91 -10.10
N PHE A 16 9.30 8.47 -9.20
CA PHE A 16 8.92 9.23 -8.02
C PHE A 16 10.18 9.64 -7.22
N ASP A 17 10.26 10.92 -6.88
CA ASP A 17 11.25 11.47 -5.97
C ASP A 17 10.55 12.45 -5.06
N ARG A 18 10.60 12.22 -3.74
CA ARG A 18 9.83 13.00 -2.75
C ARG A 18 10.15 14.50 -2.74
N ARG A 19 11.22 14.94 -3.42
CA ARG A 19 11.66 16.35 -3.46
C ARG A 19 11.53 16.97 -4.85
N GLY A 20 11.69 16.19 -5.92
CA GLY A 20 11.84 16.68 -7.28
C GLY A 20 10.75 16.21 -8.26
N ASN A 21 10.12 15.06 -8.03
CA ASN A 21 9.20 14.45 -9.00
C ASN A 21 7.91 13.96 -8.33
N ILE A 22 6.78 14.52 -8.74
CA ILE A 22 5.46 14.11 -8.26
C ILE A 22 5.23 12.64 -8.59
N GLY A 23 4.71 11.88 -7.62
CA GLY A 23 4.33 10.49 -7.78
C GLY A 23 3.46 10.04 -6.60
N LEU A 24 2.88 8.86 -6.72
CA LEU A 24 2.11 8.24 -5.65
C LEU A 24 3.04 7.49 -4.72
N HIS A 25 3.17 7.96 -3.48
CA HIS A 25 3.99 7.30 -2.47
C HIS A 25 3.31 6.05 -1.89
N HIS A 26 2.03 6.16 -1.53
CA HIS A 26 1.14 5.04 -1.23
C HIS A 26 -0.32 5.54 -1.30
N LEU A 27 -1.27 4.61 -1.37
CA LEU A 27 -2.69 4.84 -1.11
C LEU A 27 -3.00 4.30 0.28
N ALA A 28 -3.74 5.04 1.11
CA ALA A 28 -4.18 4.56 2.42
C ALA A 28 -5.70 4.36 2.45
N LEU A 29 -6.16 3.20 2.92
CA LEU A 29 -7.58 2.88 3.06
C LEU A 29 -7.91 2.46 4.50
N ARG A 30 -8.85 3.15 5.13
CA ARG A 30 -9.25 2.83 6.50
C ARG A 30 -10.07 1.54 6.56
N VAL A 31 -9.68 0.65 7.46
CA VAL A 31 -10.47 -0.52 7.86
C VAL A 31 -11.26 -0.27 9.14
N GLY A 32 -12.28 -1.10 9.38
CA GLY A 32 -13.26 -0.89 10.45
C GLY A 32 -12.73 -1.09 11.88
N SER A 33 -11.72 -1.96 12.06
CA SER A 33 -11.16 -2.31 13.37
C SER A 33 -9.77 -2.96 13.23
N ALA A 34 -9.06 -3.14 14.35
CA ALA A 34 -7.80 -3.88 14.40
C ALA A 34 -7.99 -5.36 14.02
N ASP A 35 -9.09 -6.00 14.46
CA ASP A 35 -9.41 -7.38 14.08
C ASP A 35 -9.67 -7.51 12.56
N ALA A 36 -10.30 -6.49 11.96
CA ALA A 36 -10.49 -6.44 10.52
C ALA A 36 -9.16 -6.28 9.79
N LEU A 37 -8.22 -5.49 10.33
CA LEU A 37 -6.88 -5.33 9.78
C LEU A 37 -6.10 -6.65 9.84
N ALA A 38 -6.13 -7.35 10.97
CA ALA A 38 -5.47 -8.64 11.13
C ALA A 38 -6.05 -9.71 10.19
N SER A 39 -7.38 -9.74 10.05
CA SER A 39 -8.06 -10.65 9.12
C SER A 39 -7.70 -10.35 7.67
N LEU A 40 -7.65 -9.06 7.29
CA LEU A 40 -7.24 -8.64 5.96
C LEU A 40 -5.80 -9.04 5.66
N ALA A 41 -4.86 -8.83 6.60
CA ALA A 41 -3.48 -9.23 6.45
C ALA A 41 -3.34 -10.74 6.19
N ALA A 42 -4.04 -11.58 6.96
CA ALA A 42 -4.04 -13.03 6.78
C ALA A 42 -4.62 -13.47 5.43
N GLU A 43 -5.60 -12.75 4.88
CA GLU A 43 -6.11 -13.01 3.52
C GLU A 43 -5.12 -12.57 2.44
N LEU A 44 -4.43 -11.44 2.64
CA LEU A 44 -3.43 -10.93 1.70
C LEU A 44 -2.17 -11.82 1.66
N GLU A 45 -1.73 -12.38 2.78
CA GLU A 45 -0.60 -13.33 2.86
C GLU A 45 -0.81 -14.61 2.03
N LYS A 46 -2.07 -14.98 1.76
CA LYS A 46 -2.41 -16.16 0.95
C LYS A 46 -2.32 -15.89 -0.55
N ARG A 47 -2.16 -14.63 -0.96
CA ARG A 47 -2.11 -14.22 -2.36
C ARG A 47 -0.69 -14.23 -2.88
N ASP A 48 -0.49 -14.78 -4.06
CA ASP A 48 0.79 -14.81 -4.77
C ASP A 48 1.11 -13.49 -5.50
N ASP A 49 0.11 -12.63 -5.68
CA ASP A 49 0.21 -11.34 -6.38
C ASP A 49 0.26 -10.12 -5.44
N VAL A 50 0.42 -10.36 -4.13
CA VAL A 50 0.60 -9.34 -3.09
C VAL A 50 1.90 -9.60 -2.33
N THR A 51 2.66 -8.54 -2.11
CA THR A 51 3.87 -8.60 -1.26
C THR A 51 3.63 -7.79 0.00
N ILE A 52 3.58 -8.46 1.16
CA ILE A 52 3.55 -7.77 2.46
C ILE A 52 4.91 -7.13 2.72
N GLU A 53 4.92 -5.82 2.94
CA GLU A 53 6.12 -5.08 3.34
C GLU A 53 6.31 -5.15 4.85
N PHE A 54 5.22 -4.94 5.61
CA PHE A 54 5.14 -5.26 7.03
C PHE A 54 3.70 -5.61 7.42
N ALA A 55 3.57 -6.56 8.35
CA ALA A 55 2.30 -6.99 8.92
C ALA A 55 1.71 -5.89 9.85
N PRO A 56 0.43 -6.01 10.28
CA PRO A 56 -0.17 -5.03 11.17
C PRO A 56 0.68 -4.75 12.42
N GLU A 57 1.11 -3.51 12.58
CA GLU A 57 1.87 -3.03 13.73
C GLU A 57 1.34 -1.66 14.21
N ALA A 58 1.84 -1.19 15.35
CA ALA A 58 1.40 0.08 15.94
C ALA A 58 1.99 1.28 15.19
N LEU A 59 1.15 2.26 14.86
CA LEU A 59 1.57 3.52 14.23
C LEU A 59 2.09 4.49 15.30
N GLY A 60 3.35 4.32 15.69
CA GLY A 60 3.98 5.12 16.75
C GLY A 60 3.16 5.11 18.04
N GLU A 61 2.97 6.28 18.65
CA GLU A 61 2.19 6.45 19.90
C GLU A 61 0.72 6.84 19.64
N SER A 62 0.24 6.75 18.39
CA SER A 62 -1.09 7.25 18.03
C SER A 62 -2.26 6.39 18.53
N GLY A 63 -1.99 5.17 19.00
CA GLY A 63 -3.00 4.16 19.31
C GLY A 63 -3.66 3.54 18.06
N LEU A 64 -3.23 3.90 16.86
CA LEU A 64 -3.64 3.30 15.60
C LEU A 64 -2.72 2.12 15.24
N SER A 65 -3.23 1.23 14.40
CA SER A 65 -2.43 0.17 13.77
C SER A 65 -2.56 0.26 12.26
N HIS A 66 -1.47 -0.07 11.57
CA HIS A 66 -1.40 -0.07 10.12
C HIS A 66 -0.55 -1.24 9.61
N MET A 67 -0.69 -1.56 8.34
CA MET A 67 0.18 -2.50 7.63
C MET A 67 0.61 -1.86 6.32
N MET A 68 1.54 -2.48 5.61
CA MET A 68 1.88 -2.02 4.26
C MET A 68 2.10 -3.22 3.35
N CYS A 69 1.59 -3.12 2.13
CA CYS A 69 1.80 -4.12 1.11
C CYS A 69 1.92 -3.48 -0.28
N HIS A 70 2.43 -4.25 -1.23
CA HIS A 70 2.33 -3.95 -2.65
C HIS A 70 1.23 -4.82 -3.25
N ILE A 71 0.21 -4.19 -3.83
CA ILE A 71 -0.89 -4.87 -4.54
C ILE A 71 -0.55 -5.06 -6.02
N PRO A 72 -1.35 -5.83 -6.79
CA PRO A 72 -1.18 -5.94 -8.24
C PRO A 72 -1.05 -4.58 -8.92
N GLY A 73 -0.07 -4.45 -9.83
CA GLY A 73 0.33 -3.15 -10.39
C GLY A 73 1.39 -2.41 -9.57
N ASN A 74 1.91 -3.04 -8.51
CA ASN A 74 3.00 -2.53 -7.66
C ASN A 74 2.67 -1.20 -6.97
N ILE A 75 1.39 -0.97 -6.67
CA ILE A 75 0.96 0.17 -5.87
C ILE A 75 1.18 -0.18 -4.41
N ARG A 76 1.89 0.70 -3.68
CA ARG A 76 2.07 0.59 -2.24
C ARG A 76 0.77 1.00 -1.54
N LEU A 77 0.21 0.12 -0.73
CA LEU A 77 -1.07 0.27 -0.04
C LEU A 77 -0.88 0.16 1.47
N GLU A 78 -1.47 1.13 2.18
CA GLU A 78 -1.61 1.16 3.64
C GLU A 78 -3.05 0.86 4.08
#